data_AF-A0A8J7YJ62-F1
#
_entry.id   AF-A0A8J7YJ62-F1
#
_cell.length_a   1.000
_cell.length_b   1.000
_cell.length_c   1.000
_cell.angle_alpha   90.00
_cell.angle_beta   90.00
_cell.angle_gamma   90.00
#
_symmetry.space_group_name_H-M   'P 1'
#
loop_
_entity.id
_entity.type
_entity.pdbx_description
1 polymer ?
#
loop_
_entity_poly.entity_id
_entity_poly.type
_entity_poly.pdbx_seq_one_letter_code
_entity_poly.pdbx_strand_id
1 'polypeptide(L)'
;MHRRAYLTALGAAAAAVSGCSEGDSTGTATTTDTAADGTATPTERGTATPEQPDPDPTPSVTDAGLLLDRGEYATLGDIDSVGQGGPLVVGVEYDLPASEGSARGLVETRVFDDQGTRLETNTTEVDVVADGDSVSRRAWFAFDTIDWEQGSYTAEVLVNSDSYGTTASTEVAFDIVEPLGEGEAEMFLAEFPDDAVARENFDWTLGFRNLSDRDSSVVTGIVTLDPAGADPVALDSPYRENVPAGGAIQVEKTDFGINRPGTYTYEIARIDADVTFTIGPPE
;
A
#
# COMPACT_ATOMS: atom_id res chain seq x y z
N MET A 1 -7.19 -30.20 -22.48
CA MET A 1 -5.90 -30.76 -22.94
C MET A 1 -5.34 -29.88 -24.05
N HIS A 2 -4.34 -29.05 -23.76
CA HIS A 2 -3.07 -28.97 -24.51
C HIS A 2 -2.21 -27.87 -23.90
N ARG A 3 -1.17 -28.32 -23.20
CA ARG A 3 0.01 -27.53 -22.80
C ARG A 3 0.71 -27.00 -24.06
N ARG A 4 1.26 -25.78 -23.99
CA ARG A 4 2.53 -25.43 -24.64
C ARG A 4 3.13 -24.16 -24.03
N ALA A 5 4.21 -24.37 -23.29
CA ALA A 5 5.16 -23.37 -22.87
C ALA A 5 6.04 -22.94 -24.05
N TYR A 6 6.47 -21.69 -24.07
CA TYR A 6 7.66 -21.26 -24.82
C TYR A 6 8.51 -20.31 -23.96
N LEU A 7 9.70 -20.81 -23.62
CA LEU A 7 10.87 -20.09 -23.11
C LEU A 7 11.70 -19.60 -24.31
N THR A 8 12.13 -18.34 -24.29
CA THR A 8 13.31 -17.77 -25.01
C THR A 8 13.39 -16.29 -24.59
N ALA A 9 14.52 -15.62 -24.34
CA ALA A 9 15.92 -15.97 -24.17
C ALA A 9 16.63 -14.72 -23.60
N LEU A 10 17.59 -14.92 -22.70
CA LEU A 10 18.59 -13.92 -22.30
C LEU A 10 19.53 -13.63 -23.47
N GLY A 11 19.80 -12.35 -23.72
CA GLY A 11 20.77 -11.89 -24.72
C GLY A 11 21.57 -10.69 -24.19
N ALA A 12 22.78 -10.96 -23.70
CA ALA A 12 23.80 -9.96 -23.43
C ALA A 12 24.47 -9.49 -24.73
N ALA A 13 24.77 -8.20 -24.85
CA ALA A 13 25.69 -7.68 -25.86
C ALA A 13 26.53 -6.55 -25.27
N ALA A 14 27.84 -6.79 -25.20
CA ALA A 14 28.89 -5.82 -24.95
C ALA A 14 29.63 -5.51 -26.27
N ALA A 15 29.88 -4.23 -26.55
CA ALA A 15 30.91 -3.70 -27.44
C ALA A 15 31.09 -2.20 -27.09
N ALA A 16 32.18 -1.78 -26.45
CA ALA A 16 33.50 -1.45 -27.01
C ALA A 16 33.53 -0.16 -27.85
N VAL A 17 34.16 0.89 -27.30
CA VAL A 17 34.80 1.97 -28.07
C VAL A 17 36.20 2.21 -27.49
N SER A 18 37.19 1.96 -28.33
CA SER A 18 38.62 2.25 -28.15
C SER A 18 38.97 3.62 -28.75
N GLY A 19 39.95 4.32 -28.15
CA GLY A 19 40.62 5.47 -28.77
C GLY A 19 41.95 5.78 -28.08
N CYS A 20 43.05 5.52 -28.79
CA CYS A 20 44.45 5.74 -28.38
C CYS A 20 44.99 7.12 -28.86
N SER A 21 46.00 7.64 -28.17
CA SER A 21 47.06 8.55 -28.67
C SER A 21 48.19 8.57 -27.62
N GLU A 22 49.31 7.88 -27.82
CA GLU A 22 50.59 8.34 -28.42
C GLU A 22 51.39 9.37 -27.60
N GLY A 23 52.64 9.00 -27.29
CA GLY A 23 53.66 9.81 -26.63
C GLY A 23 55.00 9.05 -26.50
N ASP A 24 55.78 9.12 -27.57
CA ASP A 24 57.10 8.50 -27.79
C ASP A 24 58.24 9.29 -27.09
N SER A 25 59.29 8.61 -26.60
CA SER A 25 60.62 9.19 -26.37
C SER A 25 61.70 8.14 -26.13
N THR A 26 62.65 8.13 -27.06
CA THR A 26 63.95 7.45 -27.17
C THR A 26 64.87 7.51 -25.94
N GLY A 27 65.62 6.43 -25.70
CA GLY A 27 66.76 6.39 -24.77
C GLY A 27 67.76 5.26 -25.06
N THR A 28 68.88 5.63 -25.67
CA THR A 28 70.02 4.82 -26.11
C THR A 28 70.73 4.07 -24.98
N ALA A 29 71.12 2.81 -25.24
CA ALA A 29 71.95 2.01 -24.34
C ALA A 29 73.43 2.45 -24.35
N THR A 30 74.03 2.60 -23.18
CA THR A 30 75.49 2.63 -23.00
C THR A 30 75.84 2.02 -21.63
N THR A 31 76.61 0.94 -21.67
CA THR A 31 77.22 0.23 -20.53
C THR A 31 78.40 1.00 -19.95
N THR A 32 78.44 1.14 -18.61
CA THR A 32 79.68 1.32 -17.83
C THR A 32 79.51 0.65 -16.46
N ASP A 33 80.35 -0.35 -16.17
CA ASP A 33 80.57 -0.92 -14.84
C ASP A 33 81.25 0.09 -13.91
N THR A 34 80.78 0.23 -12.67
CA THR A 34 81.57 0.72 -11.54
C THR A 34 80.98 0.17 -10.24
N ALA A 35 81.83 -0.45 -9.42
CA ALA A 35 81.50 -1.04 -8.13
C ALA A 35 81.58 -0.02 -6.97
N ALA A 36 80.84 -0.37 -5.90
CA ALA A 36 80.83 0.18 -4.53
C ALA A 36 80.12 1.54 -4.32
N ASP A 37 78.98 1.55 -3.61
CA ASP A 37 78.95 1.83 -2.16
C ASP A 37 77.54 1.57 -1.59
N GLY A 38 77.45 1.16 -0.33
CA GLY A 38 76.20 0.79 0.33
C GLY A 38 75.25 1.98 0.49
N THR A 39 74.13 1.97 -0.23
CA THR A 39 73.04 2.94 -0.03
C THR A 39 71.71 2.18 0.04
N ALA A 40 71.01 2.34 1.16
CA ALA A 40 69.72 1.69 1.40
C ALA A 40 68.72 2.03 0.29
N THR A 41 68.13 1.00 -0.32
CA THR A 41 67.01 1.14 -1.24
C THR A 41 65.84 1.81 -0.49
N PRO A 42 65.31 2.96 -0.97
CA PRO A 42 64.04 3.44 -0.46
C PRO A 42 62.97 2.43 -0.88
N THR A 43 62.37 1.74 0.08
CA THR A 43 61.12 1.03 -0.16
C THR A 43 60.13 2.04 -0.71
N GLU A 44 59.72 1.88 -1.97
CA GLU A 44 58.60 2.65 -2.52
C GLU A 44 57.41 2.47 -1.58
N ARG A 45 57.01 3.56 -0.93
CA ARG A 45 55.75 3.61 -0.19
C ARG A 45 54.67 3.42 -1.24
N GLY A 46 54.10 2.22 -1.29
CA GLY A 46 52.98 1.90 -2.16
C GLY A 46 51.95 3.03 -2.08
N THR A 47 51.66 3.63 -3.22
CA THR A 47 50.57 4.60 -3.36
C THR A 47 49.32 3.92 -2.81
N ALA A 48 48.77 4.43 -1.72
CA ALA A 48 47.48 3.98 -1.23
C ALA A 48 46.48 4.14 -2.40
N THR A 49 45.87 3.03 -2.82
CA THR A 49 44.70 3.10 -3.68
C THR A 49 43.72 4.06 -3.00
N PRO A 50 43.21 5.09 -3.70
CA PRO A 50 42.19 5.96 -3.14
C PRO A 50 41.06 5.08 -2.59
N GLU A 51 40.75 5.22 -1.30
CA GLU A 51 39.54 4.64 -0.73
C GLU A 51 38.38 5.22 -1.54
N GLN A 52 37.71 4.36 -2.30
CA GLN A 52 36.52 4.78 -3.01
C GLN A 52 35.51 5.19 -1.92
N PRO A 53 34.90 6.39 -2.00
CA PRO A 53 33.92 6.79 -1.00
C PRO A 53 32.82 5.74 -0.94
N ASP A 54 32.37 5.44 0.29
CA ASP A 54 31.22 4.58 0.50
C ASP A 54 30.02 5.15 -0.28
N PRO A 55 29.21 4.29 -0.92
CA PRO A 55 28.04 4.75 -1.65
C PRO A 55 27.07 5.47 -0.71
N ASP A 56 26.40 6.50 -1.22
CA ASP A 56 25.40 7.23 -0.44
C ASP A 56 24.30 6.27 0.06
N PRO A 57 23.93 6.34 1.37
CA PRO A 57 22.83 5.58 1.92
C PRO A 57 21.56 5.71 1.09
N THR A 58 20.92 4.58 0.81
CA THR A 58 19.67 4.51 0.05
C THR A 58 18.55 4.04 0.99
N PRO A 59 17.35 4.63 0.94
CA PRO A 59 16.21 4.09 1.66
C PRO A 59 15.91 2.65 1.23
N SER A 60 15.16 1.91 2.04
CA SER A 60 14.66 0.58 1.66
C SER A 60 13.20 0.46 1.97
N VAL A 61 12.42 -0.10 1.04
CA VAL A 61 11.07 -0.55 1.32
C VAL A 61 11.16 -1.97 1.86
N THR A 62 10.74 -2.17 3.10
CA THR A 62 10.83 -3.48 3.77
C THR A 62 9.59 -4.32 3.51
N ASP A 63 8.42 -3.68 3.36
CA ASP A 63 7.17 -4.34 3.01
C ASP A 63 6.18 -3.34 2.37
N ALA A 64 5.28 -3.82 1.53
CA ALA A 64 4.18 -3.03 0.96
C ALA A 64 3.04 -3.94 0.50
N GLY A 65 1.81 -3.45 0.64
CA GLY A 65 0.62 -4.22 0.28
C GLY A 65 -0.66 -3.41 0.47
N LEU A 66 -1.80 -4.01 0.10
CA LEU A 66 -3.08 -3.41 0.42
C LEU A 66 -3.42 -3.61 1.90
N LEU A 67 -4.15 -2.64 2.45
CA LEU A 67 -4.68 -2.66 3.80
C LEU A 67 -6.20 -2.76 3.74
N LEU A 68 -6.78 -3.56 4.65
CA LEU A 68 -8.22 -3.69 4.78
C LEU A 68 -8.87 -2.39 5.28
N ASP A 69 -8.23 -1.72 6.24
CA ASP A 69 -8.66 -0.44 6.80
C ASP A 69 -7.44 0.37 7.28
N ARG A 70 -7.64 1.67 7.55
CA ARG A 70 -6.67 2.69 7.98
C ARG A 70 -6.25 2.57 9.45
N GLY A 71 -6.56 1.45 10.11
CA GLY A 71 -6.30 1.21 11.53
C GLY A 71 -4.85 0.88 11.85
N GLU A 72 -4.46 1.08 13.11
CA GLU A 72 -3.08 0.94 13.64
C GLU A 72 -2.52 -0.50 13.61
N TYR A 73 -3.35 -1.49 13.23
CA TYR A 73 -3.04 -2.93 13.27
C TYR A 73 -3.38 -3.71 11.99
N ALA A 74 -3.69 -3.04 10.87
CA ALA A 74 -3.91 -3.76 9.62
C ALA A 74 -2.59 -4.38 9.13
N THR A 75 -2.62 -5.65 8.73
CA THR A 75 -1.43 -6.34 8.21
C THR A 75 -1.32 -6.04 6.71
N LEU A 76 -0.09 -5.82 6.22
CA LEU A 76 0.10 -5.58 4.80
C LEU A 76 -0.21 -6.84 3.98
N GLY A 77 -0.96 -6.66 2.90
CA GLY A 77 -1.38 -7.78 2.05
C GLY A 77 -2.56 -8.57 2.62
N ASP A 78 -3.37 -7.94 3.48
CA ASP A 78 -4.62 -8.53 4.00
C ASP A 78 -5.65 -8.80 2.89
N ILE A 79 -5.54 -8.08 1.78
CA ILE A 79 -6.37 -8.25 0.58
C ILE A 79 -5.52 -8.07 -0.68
N ASP A 80 -5.97 -8.64 -1.80
CA ASP A 80 -5.36 -8.47 -3.12
C ASP A 80 -6.25 -7.72 -4.13
N SER A 81 -7.51 -7.48 -3.77
CA SER A 81 -8.49 -6.85 -4.64
C SER A 81 -9.52 -6.05 -3.84
N VAL A 82 -10.14 -5.07 -4.51
CA VAL A 82 -11.23 -4.26 -3.95
C VAL A 82 -12.38 -4.19 -4.95
N GLY A 83 -13.61 -4.16 -4.44
CA GLY A 83 -14.78 -3.95 -5.27
C GLY A 83 -14.76 -2.55 -5.88
N GLN A 84 -15.23 -2.39 -7.12
CA GLN A 84 -15.32 -1.11 -7.81
C GLN A 84 -16.11 -0.08 -6.98
N GLY A 85 -15.49 1.07 -6.72
CA GLY A 85 -16.04 2.08 -5.83
C GLY A 85 -15.83 1.79 -4.33
N GLY A 86 -15.16 0.70 -3.97
CA GLY A 86 -14.61 0.47 -2.63
C GLY A 86 -13.39 1.36 -2.36
N PRO A 87 -12.98 1.52 -1.10
CA PRO A 87 -11.78 2.27 -0.74
C PRO A 87 -10.54 1.44 -1.10
N LEU A 88 -9.54 2.05 -1.72
CA LEU A 88 -8.23 1.43 -1.88
C LEU A 88 -7.28 2.04 -0.86
N VAL A 89 -6.58 1.23 -0.07
CA VAL A 89 -5.55 1.69 0.87
C VAL A 89 -4.27 0.91 0.61
N VAL A 90 -3.21 1.60 0.22
CA VAL A 90 -1.87 1.04 0.01
C VAL A 90 -1.02 1.39 1.21
N GLY A 91 -0.51 0.38 1.92
CA GLY A 91 0.42 0.55 3.03
C GLY A 91 1.86 0.25 2.64
N VAL A 92 2.80 0.87 3.33
CA VAL A 92 4.24 0.66 3.15
C VAL A 92 4.99 0.73 4.48
N GLU A 93 5.91 -0.21 4.68
CA GLU A 93 6.97 -0.15 5.68
C GLU A 93 8.30 0.15 5.00
N TYR A 94 9.07 1.05 5.58
CA TYR A 94 10.33 1.48 4.99
C TYR A 94 11.33 1.95 6.04
N ASP A 95 12.61 1.83 5.69
CA ASP A 95 13.73 2.41 6.41
C ASP A 95 14.24 3.63 5.65
N LEU A 96 14.37 4.74 6.37
CA LEU A 96 14.85 6.00 5.83
C LEU A 96 16.21 6.35 6.48
N PRO A 97 17.31 6.44 5.70
CA PRO A 97 18.62 6.78 6.24
C PRO A 97 18.59 8.17 6.84
N ALA A 98 19.30 8.32 7.96
CA ALA A 98 19.38 9.54 8.73
C ALA A 98 20.72 10.24 8.51
N SER A 99 20.67 11.56 8.41
CA SER A 99 21.84 12.43 8.36
C SER A 99 21.73 13.51 9.44
N GLU A 100 22.83 13.77 10.13
CA GLU A 100 22.92 14.81 11.16
C GLU A 100 21.84 14.70 12.26
N GLY A 101 21.46 13.46 12.62
CA GLY A 101 20.46 13.20 13.67
C GLY A 101 19.00 13.36 13.22
N SER A 102 18.74 13.40 11.92
CA SER A 102 17.38 13.45 11.36
C SER A 102 17.26 12.60 10.11
N ALA A 103 16.09 12.00 9.89
CA ALA A 103 15.73 11.33 8.65
C ALA A 103 14.66 12.17 7.95
N ARG A 104 14.97 12.61 6.72
CA ARG A 104 14.11 13.45 5.89
C ARG A 104 13.89 12.84 4.53
N GLY A 105 12.67 12.97 4.03
CA GLY A 105 12.31 12.39 2.74
C GLY A 105 10.86 12.57 2.36
N LEU A 106 10.54 11.99 1.22
CA LEU A 106 9.21 11.95 0.64
C LEU A 106 8.82 10.51 0.36
N VAL A 107 7.62 10.10 0.77
CA VAL A 107 7.02 8.84 0.33
C VAL A 107 5.88 9.18 -0.61
N GLU A 108 5.91 8.59 -1.79
CA GLU A 108 4.93 8.80 -2.85
C GLU A 108 4.35 7.46 -3.30
N THR A 109 3.05 7.39 -3.53
CA THR A 109 2.39 6.25 -4.18
C THR A 109 1.70 6.73 -5.44
N ARG A 110 1.97 6.07 -6.56
CA ARG A 110 1.36 6.32 -7.87
C ARG A 110 0.59 5.10 -8.33
N VAL A 111 -0.64 5.29 -8.78
CA VAL A 111 -1.46 4.18 -9.28
C VAL A 111 -1.53 4.21 -10.80
N PHE A 112 -1.35 3.04 -11.40
CA PHE A 112 -1.39 2.81 -12.84
C PHE A 112 -2.42 1.73 -13.19
N ASP A 113 -3.11 1.91 -14.31
CA ASP A 113 -3.94 0.87 -14.93
C ASP A 113 -3.11 -0.18 -15.68
N ASP A 114 -3.78 -1.19 -16.24
CA ASP A 114 -3.17 -2.28 -17.00
C ASP A 114 -2.46 -1.82 -18.30
N GLN A 115 -2.76 -0.61 -18.77
CA GLN A 115 -2.13 0.03 -19.93
C GLN A 115 -0.90 0.87 -19.53
N GLY A 116 -0.61 0.98 -18.24
CA GLY A 116 0.45 1.84 -17.69
C GLY A 116 0.06 3.32 -17.67
N THR A 117 -1.23 3.67 -17.78
CA THR A 117 -1.72 5.03 -17.60
C THR A 117 -1.76 5.34 -16.11
N ARG A 118 -1.07 6.41 -15.70
CA ARG A 118 -1.14 6.89 -14.33
C ARG A 118 -2.49 7.53 -14.05
N LEU A 119 -3.20 7.04 -13.04
CA LEU A 119 -4.49 7.54 -12.62
C LEU A 119 -4.39 8.57 -11.50
N GLU A 120 -3.65 8.23 -10.45
CA GLU A 120 -3.58 9.06 -9.24
C GLU A 120 -2.20 9.03 -8.61
N THR A 121 -1.92 10.02 -7.76
CA THR A 121 -0.67 10.12 -7.00
C THR A 121 -0.97 10.73 -5.64
N ASN A 122 -0.42 10.13 -4.58
CA ASN A 122 -0.54 10.61 -3.22
C ASN A 122 0.85 10.60 -2.56
N THR A 123 1.13 11.60 -1.72
CA THR A 123 2.47 11.89 -1.19
C THR A 123 2.40 12.26 0.29
N THR A 124 3.42 11.88 1.05
CA THR A 124 3.61 12.36 2.42
C THR A 124 5.08 12.68 2.68
N GLU A 125 5.32 13.81 3.33
CA GLU A 125 6.65 14.24 3.76
C GLU A 125 7.01 13.60 5.10
N VAL A 126 8.29 13.30 5.28
CA VAL A 126 8.84 12.73 6.51
C VAL A 126 9.94 13.66 7.00
N ASP A 127 9.80 14.15 8.24
CA ASP A 127 10.87 14.84 8.96
C ASP A 127 10.85 14.36 10.41
N VAL A 128 11.80 13.50 10.76
CA VAL A 128 11.86 12.86 12.07
C VAL A 128 13.27 12.92 12.65
N VAL A 129 13.36 13.07 13.97
CA VAL A 129 14.62 12.94 14.71
C VAL A 129 15.03 11.48 14.72
N ALA A 130 16.32 11.23 14.49
CA ALA A 130 16.90 9.89 14.42
C ALA A 130 18.00 9.73 15.47
N ASP A 131 17.91 8.65 16.24
CA ASP A 131 18.93 8.28 17.25
C ASP A 131 19.99 7.31 16.68
N GLY A 132 19.97 7.05 15.37
CA GLY A 132 20.88 6.16 14.66
C GLY A 132 20.96 6.49 13.17
N ASP A 133 21.59 5.61 12.39
CA ASP A 133 21.88 5.84 10.96
C ASP A 133 20.63 5.68 10.06
N SER A 134 19.52 5.19 10.59
CA SER A 134 18.26 4.99 9.88
C SER A 134 17.08 4.98 10.84
N VAL A 135 15.88 5.29 10.33
CA VAL A 135 14.61 5.21 11.06
C VAL A 135 13.62 4.35 10.28
N SER A 136 13.09 3.31 10.94
CA SER A 136 11.99 2.50 10.42
C SER A 136 10.65 3.21 10.61
N ARG A 137 9.83 3.25 9.55
CA ARG A 137 8.56 3.96 9.51
C ARG A 137 7.50 3.17 8.76
N ARG A 138 6.25 3.58 8.96
CA ARG A 138 5.08 3.12 8.21
C ARG A 138 4.33 4.31 7.65
N ALA A 139 3.77 4.15 6.45
CA ALA A 139 2.85 5.09 5.84
C ALA A 139 1.73 4.34 5.12
N TRP A 140 0.62 5.03 4.87
CA TRP A 140 -0.48 4.52 4.07
C TRP A 140 -1.07 5.62 3.20
N PHE A 141 -1.63 5.22 2.07
CA PHE A 141 -2.20 6.10 1.06
C PHE A 141 -3.55 5.57 0.64
N ALA A 142 -4.58 6.41 0.76
CA ALA A 142 -5.92 6.05 0.35
C ALA A 142 -6.26 6.69 -1.00
N PHE A 143 -7.00 5.94 -1.82
CA PHE A 143 -7.47 6.34 -3.14
C PHE A 143 -8.96 6.05 -3.29
N ASP A 144 -9.65 6.88 -4.07
CA ASP A 144 -11.06 6.70 -4.38
C ASP A 144 -11.22 6.02 -5.75
N THR A 145 -11.80 4.82 -5.76
CA THR A 145 -11.94 3.99 -6.96
C THR A 145 -13.31 4.11 -7.65
N ILE A 146 -14.17 5.07 -7.26
CA ILE A 146 -15.54 5.23 -7.81
C ILE A 146 -15.54 5.29 -9.34
N ASP A 147 -14.59 6.02 -9.92
CA ASP A 147 -14.52 6.27 -11.35
C ASP A 147 -13.58 5.29 -12.09
N TRP A 148 -13.02 4.29 -11.39
CA TRP A 148 -12.09 3.34 -11.98
C TRP A 148 -12.84 2.17 -12.59
N GLU A 149 -12.33 1.63 -13.69
CA GLU A 149 -12.89 0.44 -14.33
C GLU A 149 -12.45 -0.84 -13.58
N GLN A 150 -13.13 -1.96 -13.83
CA GLN A 150 -12.66 -3.25 -13.32
C GLN A 150 -11.47 -3.73 -14.15
N GLY A 151 -10.47 -4.31 -13.50
CA GLY A 151 -9.24 -4.74 -14.14
C GLY A 151 -8.07 -4.79 -13.17
N SER A 152 -6.88 -5.00 -13.72
CA SER A 152 -5.63 -5.06 -12.96
C SER A 152 -4.94 -3.71 -12.91
N TYR A 153 -4.34 -3.43 -11.77
CA TYR A 153 -3.70 -2.16 -11.45
C TYR A 153 -2.37 -2.39 -10.74
N THR A 154 -1.55 -1.34 -10.68
CA THR A 154 -0.29 -1.34 -9.95
C THR A 154 -0.12 -0.04 -9.19
N ALA A 155 0.14 -0.14 -7.89
CA ALA A 155 0.60 0.99 -7.09
C ALA A 155 2.13 0.94 -6.99
N GLU A 156 2.81 1.88 -7.64
CA GLU A 156 4.24 2.13 -7.49
C GLU A 156 4.44 2.97 -6.22
N VAL A 157 5.16 2.44 -5.23
CA VAL A 157 5.54 3.16 -4.03
C VAL A 157 7.00 3.57 -4.13
N LEU A 158 7.28 4.86 -3.89
CA LEU A 158 8.58 5.49 -3.96
C LEU A 158 8.94 6.07 -2.59
N VAL A 159 10.12 5.75 -2.10
CA VAL A 159 10.68 6.34 -0.87
C VAL A 159 11.94 7.09 -1.26
N ASN A 160 11.91 8.41 -1.14
CA ASN A 160 13.03 9.29 -1.41
C ASN A 160 13.68 9.75 -0.10
N SER A 161 15.01 9.76 -0.06
CA SER A 161 15.77 10.41 1.02
C SER A 161 16.28 11.76 0.56
N ASP A 162 15.80 12.84 1.17
CA ASP A 162 16.24 14.20 0.86
C ASP A 162 17.69 14.43 1.28
N SER A 163 18.11 13.78 2.37
CA SER A 163 19.46 13.91 2.93
C SER A 163 20.54 13.39 1.99
N TYR A 164 20.22 12.40 1.15
CA TYR A 164 21.18 11.71 0.27
C TYR A 164 20.81 11.79 -1.22
N GLY A 165 19.62 12.28 -1.57
CA GLY A 165 19.14 12.34 -2.96
C GLY A 165 18.91 10.96 -3.59
N THR A 166 18.75 9.92 -2.76
CA THR A 166 18.58 8.52 -3.18
C THR A 166 17.11 8.11 -3.13
N THR A 167 16.72 7.05 -3.85
CA THR A 167 15.33 6.59 -3.93
C THR A 167 15.27 5.08 -4.00
N ALA A 168 14.29 4.50 -3.31
CA ALA A 168 13.87 3.12 -3.45
C ALA A 168 12.44 3.06 -3.97
N SER A 169 12.11 1.95 -4.64
CA SER A 169 10.76 1.72 -5.17
C SER A 169 10.33 0.28 -4.95
N THR A 170 9.03 0.06 -4.84
CA THR A 170 8.38 -1.25 -4.92
C THR A 170 7.04 -1.12 -5.62
N GLU A 171 6.48 -2.22 -6.10
CA GLU A 171 5.19 -2.28 -6.76
C GLU A 171 4.23 -3.18 -5.98
N VAL A 172 3.00 -2.72 -5.81
CA VAL A 172 1.88 -3.50 -5.25
C VAL A 172 0.87 -3.71 -6.38
N ALA A 173 0.75 -4.95 -6.84
CA ALA A 173 -0.27 -5.34 -7.80
C ALA A 173 -1.60 -5.59 -7.07
N PHE A 174 -2.71 -5.18 -7.68
CA PHE A 174 -4.05 -5.42 -7.17
C PHE A 174 -5.09 -5.39 -8.29
N ASP A 175 -6.28 -5.91 -8.02
CA ASP A 175 -7.41 -5.85 -8.95
C ASP A 175 -8.57 -4.98 -8.42
N ILE A 176 -9.20 -4.23 -9.32
CA ILE A 176 -10.54 -3.69 -9.11
C ILE A 176 -11.53 -4.70 -9.68
N VAL A 177 -12.38 -5.24 -8.81
CA VAL A 177 -13.32 -6.32 -9.13
C VAL A 177 -14.77 -5.86 -8.99
N GLU A 178 -15.74 -6.70 -9.37
CA GLU A 178 -17.15 -6.39 -9.15
C GLU A 178 -17.45 -6.26 -7.64
N PRO A 179 -18.17 -5.23 -7.16
CA PRO A 179 -18.60 -5.19 -5.76
C PRO A 179 -19.40 -6.43 -5.36
N LEU A 180 -19.41 -6.78 -4.07
CA LEU A 180 -20.23 -7.89 -3.58
C LEU A 180 -21.69 -7.67 -3.96
N GLY A 181 -22.29 -8.69 -4.58
CA GLY A 181 -23.67 -8.71 -5.04
C GLY A 181 -24.58 -9.61 -4.20
N GLU A 182 -25.77 -9.88 -4.74
CA GLU A 182 -26.78 -10.75 -4.16
C GLU A 182 -26.21 -12.13 -3.79
N GLY A 183 -26.34 -12.51 -2.51
CA GLY A 183 -25.87 -13.79 -1.99
C GLY A 183 -24.35 -13.92 -1.82
N GLU A 184 -23.57 -12.89 -2.15
CA GLU A 184 -22.11 -12.87 -1.95
C GLU A 184 -21.71 -12.24 -0.61
N ALA A 185 -22.64 -11.57 0.08
CA ALA A 185 -22.42 -11.01 1.40
C ALA A 185 -23.58 -11.34 2.35
N GLU A 186 -23.24 -11.68 3.59
CA GLU A 186 -24.19 -11.80 4.70
C GLU A 186 -24.02 -10.57 5.61
N MET A 187 -25.14 -10.00 6.04
CA MET A 187 -25.18 -8.92 7.03
C MET A 187 -25.62 -9.49 8.38
N PHE A 188 -25.00 -9.06 9.48
CA PHE A 188 -25.35 -9.52 10.82
C PHE A 188 -25.21 -8.41 11.86
N LEU A 189 -26.00 -8.48 12.94
CA LEU A 189 -25.82 -7.58 14.08
C LEU A 189 -24.66 -8.10 14.94
N ALA A 190 -23.54 -7.40 14.92
CA ALA A 190 -22.39 -7.73 15.75
C ALA A 190 -22.63 -7.28 17.19
N GLU A 191 -23.09 -6.04 17.37
CA GLU A 191 -23.45 -5.48 18.66
C GLU A 191 -24.71 -4.61 18.51
N PHE A 192 -25.64 -4.76 19.44
CA PHE A 192 -26.87 -3.97 19.49
C PHE A 192 -27.25 -3.76 20.96
N PRO A 193 -27.67 -2.56 21.38
CA PRO A 193 -28.00 -2.30 22.77
C PRO A 193 -29.30 -3.01 23.18
N ASP A 194 -29.29 -3.67 24.34
CA ASP A 194 -30.45 -4.39 24.88
C ASP A 194 -31.62 -3.45 25.23
N ASP A 195 -31.32 -2.19 25.48
CA ASP A 195 -32.23 -1.13 25.93
C ASP A 195 -32.39 -0.01 24.89
N ALA A 196 -32.22 -0.31 23.60
CA ALA A 196 -32.49 0.68 22.55
C ALA A 196 -33.94 1.20 22.64
N VAL A 197 -34.12 2.49 22.93
CA VAL A 197 -35.43 3.13 23.13
C VAL A 197 -35.73 4.15 22.04
N ALA A 198 -37.00 4.25 21.65
CA ALA A 198 -37.43 5.23 20.66
C ALA A 198 -37.24 6.67 21.15
N ARG A 199 -36.75 7.55 20.28
CA ARG A 199 -36.40 8.97 20.51
C ARG A 199 -35.13 9.19 21.31
N GLU A 200 -34.36 8.13 21.54
CA GLU A 200 -33.00 8.20 22.05
C GLU A 200 -32.02 7.79 20.96
N ASN A 201 -30.81 8.33 21.05
CA ASN A 201 -29.71 7.91 20.21
C ASN A 201 -29.06 6.69 20.84
N PHE A 202 -28.61 5.76 20.01
CA PHE A 202 -27.87 4.59 20.43
C PHE A 202 -26.81 4.24 19.39
N ASP A 203 -25.78 3.54 19.86
CA ASP A 203 -24.70 3.04 19.03
C ASP A 203 -24.95 1.56 18.74
N TRP A 204 -24.55 1.10 17.57
CA TRP A 204 -24.66 -0.30 17.16
C TRP A 204 -23.55 -0.66 16.18
N THR A 205 -23.23 -1.95 16.12
CA THR A 205 -22.17 -2.48 15.26
C THR A 205 -22.77 -3.46 14.28
N LEU A 206 -22.66 -3.14 12.99
CA LEU A 206 -23.12 -3.96 11.88
C LEU A 206 -21.95 -4.75 11.31
N GLY A 207 -22.13 -6.05 11.12
CA GLY A 207 -21.14 -6.92 10.52
C GLY A 207 -21.47 -7.28 9.08
N PHE A 208 -20.44 -7.40 8.25
CA PHE A 208 -20.53 -7.95 6.90
C PHE A 208 -19.59 -9.14 6.77
N ARG A 209 -20.11 -10.28 6.32
CA ARG A 209 -19.32 -11.47 6.00
C ARG A 209 -19.33 -11.68 4.49
N ASN A 210 -18.14 -11.80 3.91
CA ASN A 210 -17.98 -12.13 2.50
C ASN A 210 -18.12 -13.65 2.33
N LEU A 211 -19.09 -14.07 1.52
CA LEU A 211 -19.38 -15.48 1.22
C LEU A 211 -18.72 -15.94 -0.08
N SER A 212 -18.12 -15.02 -0.84
CA SER A 212 -17.37 -15.32 -2.05
C SER A 212 -15.93 -15.78 -1.74
N ASP A 213 -15.24 -16.25 -2.78
CA ASP A 213 -13.86 -16.70 -2.73
C ASP A 213 -12.84 -15.63 -3.16
N ARG A 214 -13.28 -14.37 -3.28
CA ARG A 214 -12.45 -13.22 -3.67
C ARG A 214 -12.60 -12.07 -2.68
N ASP A 215 -11.53 -11.29 -2.51
CA ASP A 215 -11.65 -10.02 -1.81
C ASP A 215 -12.52 -9.09 -2.66
N SER A 216 -13.37 -8.31 -2.00
CA SER A 216 -14.25 -7.36 -2.67
C SER A 216 -14.79 -6.37 -1.65
N SER A 217 -15.73 -5.53 -2.05
CA SER A 217 -16.30 -4.49 -1.20
C SER A 217 -17.82 -4.54 -1.21
N VAL A 218 -18.43 -4.25 -0.06
CA VAL A 218 -19.84 -3.83 0.01
C VAL A 218 -19.89 -2.36 -0.40
N VAL A 219 -20.54 -2.08 -1.53
CA VAL A 219 -20.68 -0.72 -2.08
C VAL A 219 -22.14 -0.37 -2.29
N THR A 220 -22.72 0.40 -1.38
CA THR A 220 -24.09 0.95 -1.53
C THR A 220 -24.13 2.40 -1.09
N GLY A 221 -25.04 3.19 -1.67
CA GLY A 221 -25.35 4.54 -1.20
C GLY A 221 -26.65 4.61 -0.39
N ILE A 222 -27.51 3.60 -0.52
CA ILE A 222 -28.86 3.60 0.07
C ILE A 222 -29.07 2.29 0.82
N VAL A 223 -29.66 2.43 1.99
CA VAL A 223 -30.17 1.32 2.79
C VAL A 223 -31.64 1.54 3.07
N THR A 224 -32.40 0.47 3.20
CA THR A 224 -33.82 0.54 3.52
C THR A 224 -34.00 0.17 4.99
N LEU A 225 -34.70 1.02 5.73
CA LEU A 225 -35.20 0.72 7.06
C LEU A 225 -36.70 0.47 6.96
N ASP A 226 -37.12 -0.78 7.13
CA ASP A 226 -38.51 -1.21 7.04
C ASP A 226 -39.11 -1.42 8.45
N PRO A 227 -39.96 -0.50 8.93
CA PRO A 227 -40.73 -0.68 10.15
C PRO A 227 -41.90 -1.66 9.95
N ALA A 228 -42.04 -2.65 10.83
CA ALA A 228 -43.18 -3.56 10.82
C ALA A 228 -44.52 -2.79 10.89
N GLY A 229 -45.28 -2.81 9.78
CA GLY A 229 -46.61 -2.18 9.69
C GLY A 229 -46.61 -0.69 9.31
N ALA A 230 -45.52 -0.15 8.79
CA ALA A 230 -45.46 1.17 8.17
C ALA A 230 -44.68 1.13 6.85
N ASP A 231 -44.61 2.26 6.14
CA ASP A 231 -43.89 2.33 4.86
C ASP A 231 -42.37 2.30 5.11
N PRO A 232 -41.60 1.58 4.28
CA PRO A 232 -40.13 1.57 4.34
C PRO A 232 -39.54 2.96 4.10
N VAL A 233 -38.41 3.23 4.75
CA VAL A 233 -37.68 4.50 4.65
C VAL A 233 -36.30 4.23 4.04
N ALA A 234 -36.01 4.89 2.92
CA ALA A 234 -34.67 4.92 2.37
C ALA A 234 -33.79 5.88 3.19
N LEU A 235 -32.66 5.39 3.69
CA LEU A 235 -31.65 6.16 4.37
C LEU A 235 -30.44 6.33 3.45
N ASP A 236 -29.95 7.56 3.33
CA ASP A 236 -28.67 7.85 2.71
C ASP A 236 -27.56 7.42 3.68
N SER A 237 -27.08 6.20 3.49
CA SER A 237 -26.08 5.57 4.35
C SER A 237 -25.07 4.86 3.46
N PRO A 238 -24.05 5.58 2.99
CA PRO A 238 -23.06 4.97 2.12
C PRO A 238 -22.25 3.94 2.89
N TYR A 239 -22.18 2.73 2.34
CA TYR A 239 -21.21 1.72 2.73
C TYR A 239 -20.23 1.55 1.58
N ARG A 240 -18.95 1.63 1.89
CA ARG A 240 -17.84 1.43 0.98
C ARG A 240 -16.77 0.68 1.76
N GLU A 241 -17.01 -0.59 2.00
CA GLU A 241 -16.20 -1.37 2.94
C GLU A 241 -15.61 -2.59 2.25
N ASN A 242 -14.29 -2.76 2.32
CA ASN A 242 -13.62 -3.96 1.84
C ASN A 242 -13.87 -5.11 2.80
N VAL A 243 -14.12 -6.31 2.29
CA VAL A 243 -14.35 -7.52 3.07
C VAL A 243 -13.52 -8.65 2.48
N PRO A 244 -12.53 -9.20 3.22
CA PRO A 244 -11.67 -10.26 2.70
C PRO A 244 -12.47 -11.51 2.31
N ALA A 245 -11.98 -12.30 1.37
CA ALA A 245 -12.57 -13.56 0.93
C ALA A 245 -12.83 -14.50 2.13
N GLY A 246 -14.07 -14.95 2.30
CA GLY A 246 -14.48 -15.78 3.46
C GLY A 246 -14.33 -15.10 4.83
N GLY A 247 -13.95 -13.82 4.86
CA GLY A 247 -13.73 -13.02 6.05
C GLY A 247 -14.97 -12.24 6.48
N ALA A 248 -14.83 -11.45 7.54
CA ALA A 248 -15.86 -10.54 7.99
C ALA A 248 -15.27 -9.26 8.57
N ILE A 249 -16.01 -8.17 8.44
CA ILE A 249 -15.70 -6.87 9.04
C ILE A 249 -16.86 -6.41 9.93
N GLN A 250 -16.60 -5.39 10.74
CA GLN A 250 -17.58 -4.74 11.59
C GLN A 250 -17.50 -3.23 11.38
N VAL A 251 -18.66 -2.61 11.27
CA VAL A 251 -18.85 -1.17 11.04
C VAL A 251 -19.67 -0.62 12.18
N GLU A 252 -19.05 0.23 12.99
CA GLU A 252 -19.72 0.97 14.05
C GLU A 252 -20.58 2.08 13.45
N LYS A 253 -21.78 2.25 14.01
CA LYS A 253 -22.71 3.32 13.69
C LYS A 253 -23.07 4.00 15.01
N THR A 254 -22.60 5.22 15.19
CA THR A 254 -22.85 6.01 16.38
C THR A 254 -24.03 6.96 16.19
N ASP A 255 -24.64 7.38 17.30
CA ASP A 255 -25.70 8.39 17.33
C ASP A 255 -26.92 8.06 16.44
N PHE A 256 -27.23 6.78 16.25
CA PHE A 256 -28.37 6.36 15.45
C PHE A 256 -29.67 6.49 16.26
N GLY A 257 -30.72 7.04 15.66
CA GLY A 257 -31.97 7.35 16.38
C GLY A 257 -33.22 6.96 15.59
N ILE A 258 -34.15 6.28 16.26
CA ILE A 258 -35.45 5.89 15.72
C ILE A 258 -36.57 6.52 16.54
N ASN A 259 -37.55 7.14 15.89
CA ASN A 259 -38.58 7.93 16.57
C ASN A 259 -39.79 7.14 17.10
N ARG A 260 -39.95 5.88 16.71
CA ARG A 260 -41.10 5.04 17.06
C ARG A 260 -40.62 3.69 17.61
N PRO A 261 -41.31 3.12 18.61
CA PRO A 261 -41.03 1.75 19.02
C PRO A 261 -41.52 0.76 17.96
N GLY A 262 -40.91 -0.41 17.92
CA GLY A 262 -41.31 -1.49 17.01
C GLY A 262 -40.15 -2.37 16.58
N THR A 263 -40.47 -3.33 15.71
CA THR A 263 -39.49 -4.18 15.03
C THR A 263 -39.16 -3.56 13.68
N TYR A 264 -37.88 -3.54 13.36
CA TYR A 264 -37.32 -2.92 12.16
C TYR A 264 -36.45 -3.93 11.43
N THR A 265 -36.57 -3.96 10.11
CA THR A 265 -35.63 -4.64 9.22
C THR A 265 -34.74 -3.59 8.57
N TYR A 266 -33.43 -3.75 8.70
CA TYR A 266 -32.44 -2.93 8.00
C TYR A 266 -31.88 -3.75 6.84
N GLU A 267 -32.05 -3.25 5.62
CA GLU A 267 -31.83 -3.99 4.38
C GLU A 267 -30.88 -3.25 3.46
N ILE A 268 -29.96 -4.00 2.84
CA ILE A 268 -29.17 -3.54 1.70
C ILE A 268 -29.55 -4.37 0.48
N ALA A 269 -30.52 -3.86 -0.28
CA ALA A 269 -31.09 -4.55 -1.45
C ALA A 269 -30.05 -5.00 -2.48
N ARG A 270 -28.95 -4.25 -2.63
CA ARG A 270 -27.88 -4.59 -3.60
C ARG A 270 -27.23 -5.94 -3.34
N ILE A 271 -27.12 -6.34 -2.06
CA ILE A 271 -26.53 -7.62 -1.65
C ILE A 271 -27.58 -8.63 -1.17
N ASP A 272 -28.87 -8.27 -1.24
CA ASP A 272 -29.98 -9.06 -0.68
C ASP A 272 -29.72 -9.52 0.75
N ALA A 273 -29.27 -8.58 1.59
CA ALA A 273 -28.94 -8.86 2.98
C ALA A 273 -29.75 -7.95 3.91
N ASP A 274 -30.28 -8.53 4.98
CA ASP A 274 -31.05 -7.82 5.99
C ASP A 274 -30.70 -8.25 7.41
N VAL A 275 -30.97 -7.37 8.37
CA VAL A 275 -30.96 -7.68 9.80
C VAL A 275 -32.19 -7.11 10.47
N THR A 276 -32.73 -7.85 11.42
CA THR A 276 -33.91 -7.41 12.20
C THR A 276 -33.53 -7.07 13.63
N PHE A 277 -34.00 -5.93 14.14
CA PHE A 277 -33.84 -5.52 15.54
C PHE A 277 -35.13 -4.89 16.08
N THR A 278 -35.20 -4.65 17.40
CA THR A 278 -36.38 -4.10 18.07
C THR A 278 -36.02 -2.88 18.89
N ILE A 279 -36.87 -1.85 18.84
CA ILE A 279 -36.77 -0.61 19.59
C ILE A 279 -37.91 -0.54 20.61
N GLY A 280 -37.54 -0.33 21.88
CA GLY A 280 -38.47 -0.20 23.01
C GLY A 280 -39.23 1.13 23.03
N PRO A 281 -40.37 1.19 23.76
CA PRO A 281 -41.12 2.43 23.97
C PRO A 281 -40.36 3.41 24.90
N PRO A 282 -40.54 4.74 24.73
CA PRO A 282 -40.00 5.71 25.66
C PRO A 282 -40.63 5.55 27.05
N GLU A 283 -39.85 5.85 28.10
CA GLU A 283 -40.32 5.90 29.49
C GLU A 283 -41.36 7.01 29.75
#